data_AF-A0A9E4RLP8-F1
#
_entry.id   AF-A0A9E4RLP8-F1
#
_cell.length_a   1.000
_cell.length_b   1.000
_cell.length_c   1.000
_cell.angle_alpha   90.00
_cell.angle_beta   90.00
_cell.angle_gamma   90.00
#
_symmetry.space_group_name_H-M   'P 1'
#
loop_
_entity.id
_entity.type
_entity.pdbx_description
1 polymer ?
#
loop_
_entity_poly.entity_id
_entity_poly.type
_entity_poly.pdbx_seq_one_letter_code
_entity_poly.pdbx_strand_id
1 'polypeptide(L)'
;SGELAAQTIAEAFEADNFSSRQLARYEKAWKGVFGRELRVGYYARLLFETLNDKQLESLLEEFLSEGVLNEVMNAPDFSFDWHSNVILKVLRHTNMRKVIRSFGPAVAPFAARLLRTRA
;
A
#
# COMPACT_ATOMS: atom_id res chain seq x y z
N SER A 1 -2.02 13.59 -10.30
CA SER A 1 -2.08 12.92 -11.62
C SER A 1 -2.44 13.89 -12.74
N GLY A 2 -3.29 14.91 -12.51
CA GLY A 2 -3.65 15.90 -13.53
C GLY A 2 -2.45 16.57 -14.22
N GLU A 3 -1.42 16.93 -13.45
CA GLU A 3 -0.16 17.47 -14.00
C GLU A 3 0.55 16.50 -14.96
N LEU A 4 0.64 15.22 -14.61
CA LEU A 4 1.21 14.19 -15.49
C LEU A 4 0.42 14.03 -16.79
N ALA A 5 -0.91 14.16 -16.72
CA ALA A 5 -1.77 14.12 -17.89
C ALA A 5 -1.56 15.36 -18.78
N ALA A 6 -1.50 16.56 -18.17
CA ALA A 6 -1.24 17.82 -18.86
C ALA A 6 0.13 17.81 -19.56
N GLN A 7 1.17 17.33 -18.88
CA GLN A 7 2.50 17.17 -19.47
C GLN A 7 2.49 16.18 -20.64
N THR A 8 1.87 15.00 -20.45
CA THR A 8 1.83 13.98 -21.52
C THR A 8 1.11 14.49 -22.77
N ILE A 9 0.00 15.22 -22.60
CA ILE A 9 -0.74 15.76 -23.75
C ILE A 9 0.02 16.91 -24.41
N ALA A 10 0.71 17.77 -23.65
CA ALA A 10 1.56 18.82 -24.21
C ALA A 10 2.68 18.24 -25.08
N GLU A 11 3.40 17.22 -24.60
CA GLU A 11 4.41 16.49 -25.39
C GLU A 11 3.82 15.85 -26.66
N ALA A 12 2.57 15.37 -26.60
CA ALA A 12 1.90 14.79 -27.76
C ALA A 12 1.57 15.85 -28.82
N PHE A 13 1.16 17.06 -28.41
CA PHE A 13 0.95 18.20 -29.32
C PHE A 13 2.26 18.67 -29.96
N GLU A 14 3.34 18.80 -29.20
CA GLU A 14 4.65 19.21 -29.72
C GLU A 14 5.20 18.22 -30.76
N ALA A 15 4.96 16.93 -30.56
CA ALA A 15 5.42 15.86 -31.44
C ALA A 15 4.42 15.50 -32.56
N ASP A 16 3.24 16.14 -32.60
CA ASP A 16 2.08 15.75 -33.43
C ASP A 16 1.81 14.23 -33.43
N ASN A 17 1.90 13.62 -32.25
CA ASN A 17 1.86 12.17 -32.09
C ASN A 17 0.91 11.76 -30.96
N PHE A 18 -0.31 11.38 -31.33
CA PHE A 18 -1.33 10.90 -30.39
C PHE A 18 -1.46 9.38 -30.38
N SER A 19 -0.41 8.67 -30.81
CA SER A 19 -0.41 7.21 -30.77
C SER A 19 -0.55 6.68 -29.34
N SER A 20 -1.11 5.48 -29.19
CA SER A 20 -1.19 4.79 -27.91
C SER A 20 0.17 4.65 -27.22
N ARG A 21 1.26 4.52 -28.00
CA ARG A 21 2.63 4.47 -27.48
C ARG A 21 3.05 5.79 -26.82
N GLN A 22 2.70 6.94 -27.41
CA GLN A 22 2.98 8.25 -26.81
C GLN A 22 2.14 8.46 -25.55
N LEU A 23 0.84 8.17 -25.62
CA LEU A 23 -0.07 8.38 -24.48
C LEU A 23 0.16 7.40 -23.32
N ALA A 24 0.73 6.21 -23.57
CA ALA A 24 1.12 5.25 -22.54
C ALA A 24 2.19 5.81 -21.57
N ARG A 25 2.88 6.91 -21.93
CA ARG A 25 3.80 7.63 -21.03
C ARG A 25 3.09 8.15 -19.79
N TYR A 26 1.86 8.65 -19.92
CA TYR A 26 1.05 9.06 -18.78
C TYR A 26 0.87 7.91 -17.80
N GLU A 27 0.48 6.73 -18.33
CA GLU A 27 0.27 5.54 -17.50
C GLU A 27 1.54 5.14 -16.76
N LYS A 28 2.67 5.11 -17.45
CA LYS A 28 3.96 4.80 -16.86
C LYS A 28 4.34 5.82 -15.77
N ALA A 29 4.11 7.10 -16.02
CA ALA A 29 4.45 8.18 -15.09
C ALA A 29 3.62 8.09 -13.79
N TRP A 30 2.29 8.02 -13.89
CA TRP A 30 1.46 7.98 -12.68
C TRP A 30 1.67 6.67 -11.91
N LYS A 31 1.87 5.54 -12.61
CA LYS A 31 2.22 4.27 -11.94
C LYS A 31 3.56 4.35 -11.22
N GLY A 32 4.51 5.11 -11.76
CA GLY A 32 5.79 5.38 -11.10
C GLY A 32 5.66 6.15 -9.79
N VAL A 33 4.64 7.01 -9.67
CA VAL A 33 4.39 7.82 -8.48
C VAL A 33 3.46 7.12 -7.48
N PHE A 34 2.28 6.67 -7.93
CA PHE A 34 1.22 6.16 -7.06
C PHE A 34 1.07 4.63 -7.09
N GLY A 35 1.66 3.96 -8.07
CA GLY A 35 1.38 2.54 -8.33
C GLY A 35 1.78 1.63 -7.16
N ARG A 36 2.76 2.04 -6.35
CA ARG A 36 3.08 1.35 -5.10
C ARG A 36 1.98 1.54 -4.05
N GLU A 37 1.62 2.78 -3.75
CA GLU A 37 0.59 3.11 -2.75
C GLU A 37 -0.73 2.41 -3.04
N LEU A 38 -1.19 2.47 -4.29
CA LEU A 38 -2.45 1.83 -4.69
C LEU A 38 -2.41 0.31 -4.56
N ARG A 39 -1.28 -0.34 -4.87
CA ARG A 39 -1.15 -1.80 -4.74
C ARG A 39 -1.12 -2.24 -3.28
N VAL A 40 -0.32 -1.58 -2.45
CA VAL A 40 -0.22 -1.90 -1.02
C VAL A 40 -1.54 -1.61 -0.32
N GLY A 41 -2.15 -0.45 -0.57
CA GLY A 41 -3.46 -0.08 -0.03
C GLY A 41 -4.57 -1.05 -0.46
N TYR A 42 -4.57 -1.49 -1.72
CA TYR A 42 -5.52 -2.49 -2.22
C TYR A 42 -5.40 -3.83 -1.47
N TYR A 43 -4.19 -4.37 -1.33
CA TYR A 43 -4.01 -5.63 -0.61
C TYR A 43 -4.20 -5.50 0.90
N ALA A 44 -3.89 -4.34 1.48
CA ALA A 44 -4.23 -4.03 2.87
C ALA A 44 -5.74 -4.07 3.08
N ARG A 45 -6.50 -3.38 2.21
CA ARG A 45 -7.97 -3.42 2.23
C ARG A 45 -8.51 -4.85 2.16
N LEU A 46 -8.03 -5.65 1.20
CA LEU A 46 -8.46 -7.05 1.09
C LEU A 46 -8.13 -7.88 2.32
N LEU A 47 -6.98 -7.64 2.97
CA LEU A 47 -6.66 -8.28 4.24
C LEU A 47 -7.68 -7.91 5.32
N PHE A 48 -7.94 -6.61 5.51
CA PHE A 48 -8.91 -6.13 6.51
C PHE A 48 -10.34 -6.65 6.25
N GLU A 49 -10.79 -6.68 5.00
CA GLU A 49 -12.11 -7.18 4.61
C GLU A 49 -12.29 -8.69 4.87
N THR A 50 -11.20 -9.44 5.08
CA THR A 50 -11.27 -10.87 5.40
C THR A 50 -11.33 -11.18 6.89
N LEU A 51 -11.10 -10.17 7.75
CA LEU A 51 -11.11 -10.34 9.20
C LEU A 51 -12.54 -10.32 9.74
N ASN A 52 -12.85 -11.24 10.65
CA ASN A 52 -14.05 -11.09 11.48
C ASN A 52 -13.80 -10.14 12.67
N ASP A 53 -14.85 -9.76 13.38
CA ASP A 53 -14.79 -8.79 14.49
C ASP A 53 -13.72 -9.14 15.54
N LYS A 54 -13.62 -10.41 15.94
CA LYS A 54 -12.61 -10.85 16.95
C LYS A 54 -11.18 -10.72 16.43
N GLN A 55 -10.98 -11.00 15.14
CA GLN A 55 -9.66 -10.86 14.51
C GLN A 55 -9.29 -9.39 14.34
N LEU A 56 -10.25 -8.54 13.95
CA LEU A 56 -10.05 -7.11 13.84
C LEU A 56 -9.72 -6.50 15.21
N GLU A 57 -10.45 -6.88 16.26
CA GLU A 57 -10.21 -6.42 17.63
C GLU A 57 -8.81 -6.82 18.12
N SER A 58 -8.44 -8.10 17.98
CA SER A 58 -7.10 -8.57 18.34
C SER A 58 -5.98 -7.87 17.56
N LEU A 59 -6.22 -7.53 16.29
CA LEU A 59 -5.26 -6.77 15.49
C LEU A 59 -5.09 -5.33 16.02
N LEU A 60 -6.20 -4.67 16.36
CA LEU A 60 -6.20 -3.31 16.88
C LEU A 60 -5.57 -3.23 18.28
N GLU A 61 -5.89 -4.18 19.16
CA GLU A 61 -5.28 -4.27 20.49
C GLU A 61 -3.75 -4.37 20.41
N GLU A 62 -3.22 -5.24 19.55
CA GLU A 62 -1.78 -5.36 19.36
C GLU A 62 -1.18 -4.11 18.73
N PHE A 63 -1.86 -3.51 17.74
CA PHE A 63 -1.38 -2.28 17.10
C PHE A 63 -1.31 -1.09 18.07
N LEU A 64 -2.29 -0.98 18.97
CA LEU A 64 -2.37 0.08 19.97
C LEU A 64 -1.50 -0.19 21.21
N SER A 65 -0.85 -1.34 21.29
CA SER A 65 0.16 -1.59 22.33
C SER A 65 1.27 -0.54 22.26
N GLU A 66 1.79 -0.10 23.41
CA GLU A 66 2.81 0.93 23.47
C GLU A 66 4.05 0.60 22.62
N GLY A 67 4.40 -0.68 22.47
CA GLY A 67 5.51 -1.10 21.63
C GLY A 67 5.28 -0.79 20.14
N VAL A 68 4.19 -1.30 19.58
CA VAL A 68 3.91 -1.14 18.14
C VAL A 68 3.61 0.31 17.80
N LEU A 69 2.76 0.97 18.58
CA LEU A 69 2.33 2.33 18.30
C LEU A 69 3.51 3.30 18.34
N ASN A 70 4.38 3.22 19.35
CA ASN A 70 5.54 4.11 19.44
C ASN A 70 6.55 3.85 18.30
N GLU A 71 6.78 2.60 17.90
CA GLU A 71 7.68 2.29 16.78
C GLU A 71 7.17 2.81 15.43
N VAL A 72 5.85 2.87 15.26
CA VAL A 72 5.19 3.39 14.07
C VAL A 72 5.18 4.92 14.07
N MET A 73 4.74 5.53 15.18
CA MET A 73 4.60 6.98 15.30
C MET A 73 5.94 7.71 15.26
N ASN A 74 7.02 7.08 15.76
CA ASN A 74 8.36 7.65 15.74
C ASN A 74 9.20 7.18 14.54
N ALA A 75 8.58 6.53 13.55
CA ALA A 75 9.29 6.11 12.35
C ALA A 75 9.66 7.34 11.50
N PRO A 76 10.93 7.49 11.07
CA PRO A 76 11.36 8.63 10.27
C PRO A 76 10.67 8.69 8.89
N ASP A 77 10.15 7.56 8.43
CA ASP A 77 9.41 7.39 7.18
C ASP A 77 7.89 7.34 7.38
N PHE A 78 7.38 7.76 8.55
CA PHE A 78 5.95 7.87 8.78
C PHE A 78 5.34 8.96 7.90
N SER A 79 4.30 8.59 7.15
CA SER A 79 3.48 9.52 6.39
C SER A 79 2.06 8.98 6.30
N PHE A 80 1.07 9.84 6.58
CA PHE A 80 -0.33 9.48 6.39
C PHE A 80 -0.69 9.40 4.90
N ASP A 81 -0.18 10.33 4.09
CA ASP A 81 -0.45 10.35 2.64
C ASP A 81 0.33 9.25 1.89
N TRP A 82 1.53 8.89 2.38
CA TRP A 82 2.41 7.87 1.82
C TRP A 82 2.59 6.69 2.79
N HIS A 83 1.49 6.01 3.08
CA HIS A 83 1.38 5.06 4.18
C HIS A 83 1.86 3.63 3.88
N SER A 84 2.25 3.29 2.64
CA SER A 84 2.66 1.92 2.32
C SER A 84 3.85 1.41 3.12
N ASN A 85 4.80 2.29 3.46
CA ASN A 85 5.95 1.92 4.31
C ASN A 85 5.48 1.53 5.71
N VAL A 86 4.61 2.34 6.29
CA VAL A 86 4.02 2.10 7.61
C VAL A 86 3.25 0.78 7.63
N ILE A 87 2.38 0.55 6.64
CA ILE A 87 1.62 -0.71 6.52
C ILE A 87 2.57 -1.91 6.50
N LEU A 88 3.59 -1.89 5.64
CA LEU A 88 4.54 -2.99 5.54
C LEU A 88 5.39 -3.15 6.81
N LYS A 89 5.75 -2.06 7.49
CA LYS A 89 6.49 -2.09 8.76
C LYS A 89 5.67 -2.76 9.86
N VAL A 90 4.41 -2.36 10.02
CA VAL A 90 3.45 -2.96 10.97
C VAL A 90 3.31 -4.46 10.70
N LEU A 91 3.06 -4.86 9.47
CA LEU A 91 2.92 -6.28 9.11
C LEU A 91 4.20 -7.10 9.28
N ARG A 92 5.36 -6.43 9.30
CA ARG A 92 6.66 -7.07 9.52
C ARG A 92 7.04 -7.12 10.99
N HIS A 93 6.42 -6.31 11.85
CA HIS A 93 6.66 -6.27 13.28
C HIS A 93 6.40 -7.65 13.91
N THR A 94 7.26 -8.06 14.84
CA THR A 94 7.28 -9.43 15.37
C THR A 94 5.95 -9.81 16.03
N ASN A 95 5.36 -8.91 16.82
CA ASN A 95 4.10 -9.20 17.49
C ASN A 95 2.90 -9.19 16.53
N MET A 96 2.85 -8.21 15.63
CA MET A 96 1.82 -8.15 14.59
C MET A 96 1.83 -9.40 13.71
N ARG A 97 3.02 -9.91 13.35
CA ARG A 97 3.16 -11.17 12.62
C ARG A 97 2.60 -12.36 13.39
N LYS A 98 2.75 -12.41 14.72
CA LYS A 98 2.20 -13.49 15.55
C LYS A 98 0.67 -13.46 15.52
N VAL A 99 0.08 -12.26 15.70
CA VAL A 99 -1.37 -12.05 15.63
C VAL A 99 -1.92 -12.42 14.26
N ILE A 100 -1.36 -11.89 13.17
CA ILE A 100 -1.87 -12.17 11.81
C ILE A 100 -1.77 -13.66 11.45
N ARG A 101 -0.74 -14.38 11.94
CA ARG A 101 -0.60 -15.82 11.73
C ARG A 101 -1.63 -16.65 12.49
N SER A 102 -2.19 -16.14 13.59
CA SER A 102 -3.21 -16.83 14.38
C SER A 102 -4.58 -16.85 13.69
N PHE A 103 -4.80 -15.97 12.70
CA PHE A 103 -6.08 -15.82 12.00
C PHE A 103 -6.42 -16.97 11.02
N GLY A 104 -5.48 -17.89 10.81
CA GLY A 104 -5.72 -19.12 10.07
C GLY A 104 -5.67 -18.99 8.53
N PRO A 105 -6.07 -20.05 7.81
CA PRO A 105 -5.81 -20.19 6.38
C PRO A 105 -6.65 -19.27 5.50
N ALA A 106 -7.78 -18.75 5.98
CA ALA A 106 -8.60 -17.82 5.22
C ALA A 106 -7.89 -16.46 5.00
N VAL A 107 -7.11 -16.02 5.99
CA VAL A 107 -6.43 -14.71 6.01
C VAL A 107 -5.01 -14.79 5.43
N ALA A 108 -4.33 -15.93 5.62
CA ALA A 108 -2.94 -16.13 5.22
C ALA A 108 -2.60 -15.74 3.76
N PRO A 109 -3.41 -16.04 2.73
CA PRO A 109 -3.12 -15.65 1.35
C PRO A 109 -3.07 -14.14 1.15
N PHE A 110 -3.92 -13.38 1.86
CA PHE A 110 -3.99 -11.93 1.75
C PHE A 110 -2.79 -11.26 2.42
N ALA A 111 -2.42 -11.72 3.62
CA ALA A 111 -1.21 -11.28 4.31
C ALA A 111 0.06 -11.59 3.48
N ALA A 112 0.12 -12.77 2.86
CA ALA A 112 1.24 -13.15 2.00
C ALA A 112 1.33 -12.29 0.73
N ARG A 113 0.20 -11.99 0.07
CA ARG A 113 0.15 -11.09 -1.08
C ARG A 113 0.61 -9.68 -0.73
N LEU A 114 0.11 -9.15 0.38
CA LEU A 114 0.48 -7.82 0.87
C LEU A 114 1.99 -7.71 1.14
N LEU A 115 2.57 -8.68 1.86
CA LEU A 115 4.02 -8.73 2.12
C LEU A 115 4.89 -8.92 0.86
N ARG A 116 4.35 -9.53 -0.19
CA ARG A 116 5.02 -9.72 -1.49
C ARG A 116 4.90 -8.51 -2.41
N THR A 117 4.09 -7.51 -2.07
CA THR A 117 3.98 -6.28 -2.83
C THR A 117 5.34 -5.60 -2.80
N ARG A 118 6.04 -5.60 -3.94
CA ARG A 118 7.38 -5.02 -4.03
C ARG A 118 7.30 -3.52 -3.75
N ALA A 119 8.30 -3.04 -3.02
CA ALA A 119 8.63 -1.62 -2.99
C ALA A 119 9.06 -1.15 -4.38
#